data_AF-A0A1L6R6X5-F1
#
_entry.id   AF-A0A1L6R6X5-F1
#
_cell.length_a   1.000
_cell.length_b   1.000
_cell.length_c   1.000
_cell.angle_alpha   90.00
_cell.angle_beta   90.00
_cell.angle_gamma   90.00
#
_symmetry.space_group_name_H-M   'P 1'
#
loop_
_entity.id
_entity.type
_entity.pdbx_description
1 polymer ?
#
loop_
_entity_poly.entity_id
_entity_poly.type
_entity_poly.pdbx_seq_one_letter_code
_entity_poly.pdbx_strand_id
1 'polypeptide(L)'
;MRNKIQLHRVEDEISELARDTRMVMLNENHWYPNHRLFAIELLKKLKKNDYTHLALEALFPNQDQKINERGYPTFSSGYYIREPNFGQLIRKAKELGFVIIGYENQNREINRELGQAQNLQKILEEHPNQKIFVYAGLDHILEKETKSGKRMAAYFKELTGINPLTINQADMVGTTHNELNLIPQNVVKSFKKLDKAVDFFVINNLKSSF
;
A
#
# COMPACT_ATOMS: atom_id res chain seq x y z
N MET A 1 29.58 21.38 19.79
CA MET A 1 28.61 20.27 19.68
C MET A 1 27.99 20.32 18.29
N ARG A 2 28.25 19.34 17.43
CA ARG A 2 27.60 19.29 16.10
C ARG A 2 26.17 18.80 16.33
N ASN A 3 25.18 19.66 16.05
CA ASN A 3 23.78 19.25 15.97
C ASN A 3 23.69 18.09 14.97
N LYS A 4 23.37 16.89 15.45
CA LYS A 4 22.89 15.82 14.58
C LYS A 4 21.58 16.33 14.00
N ILE A 5 21.60 16.77 12.75
CA ILE A 5 20.40 16.87 11.95
C ILE A 5 19.83 15.45 11.95
N GLN A 6 18.75 15.24 12.68
CA GLN A 6 18.00 14.00 12.58
C GLN A 6 17.41 14.03 11.17
N LEU A 7 18.05 13.33 10.23
CA LEU A 7 17.42 13.04 8.94
C LEU A 7 16.15 12.26 9.27
N HIS A 8 15.01 12.93 9.22
CA HIS A 8 13.72 12.26 9.27
C HIS A 8 13.63 11.42 7.99
N ARG A 9 13.56 10.11 8.16
CA ARG A 9 13.35 9.17 7.06
C ARG A 9 11.88 9.24 6.66
N VAL A 10 11.59 9.16 5.37
CA VAL A 10 10.21 9.19 4.83
C VAL A 10 9.32 8.14 5.50
N GLU A 11 9.88 6.96 5.80
CA GLU A 11 9.21 5.87 6.46
C GLU A 11 8.85 6.20 7.92
N ASP A 12 9.66 7.00 8.60
CA ASP A 12 9.35 7.48 9.96
C ASP A 12 8.21 8.51 9.92
N GLU A 13 8.21 9.43 8.95
CA GLU A 13 7.12 10.39 8.77
C GLU A 13 5.78 9.69 8.47
N ILE A 14 5.79 8.71 7.55
CA ILE A 14 4.60 7.89 7.27
C ILE A 14 4.18 7.10 8.51
N SER A 15 5.13 6.58 9.30
CA SER A 15 4.83 5.92 10.57
C SER A 15 4.09 6.87 11.52
N GLU A 16 4.55 8.10 11.70
CA GLU A 16 3.87 9.04 12.60
C GLU A 16 2.44 9.32 12.12
N LEU A 17 2.22 9.55 10.82
CA LEU A 17 0.89 9.75 10.23
C LEU A 17 -0.03 8.53 10.39
N ALA A 18 0.52 7.32 10.30
CA ALA A 18 -0.22 6.06 10.41
C ALA A 18 -0.71 5.76 11.84
N ARG A 19 -0.27 6.50 12.87
CA ARG A 19 -0.73 6.29 14.25
C ARG A 19 -2.23 6.57 14.40
N ASP A 20 -2.75 7.53 13.65
CA ASP A 20 -4.13 8.01 13.80
C ASP A 20 -5.09 7.39 12.76
N THR A 21 -4.60 6.48 11.91
CA THR A 21 -5.42 5.82 10.89
C THR A 21 -5.53 4.32 11.13
N ARG A 22 -6.63 3.73 10.67
CA ARG A 22 -6.82 2.27 10.69
C ARG A 22 -6.29 1.58 9.44
N MET A 23 -6.13 2.33 8.37
CA MET A 23 -5.74 1.80 7.07
C MET A 23 -4.73 2.71 6.40
N VAL A 24 -3.63 2.11 5.95
CA VAL A 24 -2.64 2.76 5.08
C VAL A 24 -2.74 2.07 3.74
N MET A 25 -2.86 2.85 2.66
CA MET A 25 -2.86 2.32 1.29
C MET A 25 -1.64 2.87 0.56
N LEU A 26 -0.78 1.96 0.09
CA LEU A 26 0.38 2.27 -0.75
C LEU A 26 0.18 1.63 -2.11
N ASN A 27 0.31 2.42 -3.18
CA ASN A 27 0.25 1.86 -4.53
C ASN A 27 1.62 1.40 -5.05
N GLU A 28 1.61 0.78 -6.22
CA GLU A 28 2.78 0.54 -7.04
C GLU A 28 2.45 0.62 -8.53
N ASN A 29 3.47 0.93 -9.33
CA ASN A 29 3.48 0.48 -10.71
C ASN A 29 3.92 -0.99 -10.79
N HIS A 30 3.09 -1.89 -11.33
CA HIS A 30 3.37 -3.33 -11.41
C HIS A 30 4.64 -3.66 -12.20
N TRP A 31 5.07 -2.79 -13.12
CA TRP A 31 6.28 -2.97 -13.93
C TRP A 31 7.53 -2.39 -13.29
N TYR A 32 7.44 -1.87 -12.05
CA TYR A 32 8.56 -1.30 -11.33
C TYR A 32 8.81 -2.06 -10.01
N PRO A 33 9.51 -3.21 -10.05
CA PRO A 33 9.74 -4.08 -8.89
C PRO A 33 10.32 -3.39 -7.65
N ASN A 34 11.08 -2.31 -7.82
CA ASN A 34 11.71 -1.59 -6.71
C ASN A 34 10.71 -0.88 -5.78
N HIS A 35 9.47 -0.63 -6.23
CA HIS A 35 8.42 -0.10 -5.35
C HIS A 35 8.13 -1.00 -4.13
N ARG A 36 8.36 -2.30 -4.28
CA ARG A 36 8.15 -3.29 -3.22
C ARG A 36 9.22 -3.20 -2.13
N LEU A 37 10.40 -2.65 -2.43
CA LEU A 37 11.45 -2.40 -1.44
C LEU A 37 10.96 -1.37 -0.42
N PHE A 38 10.33 -0.30 -0.89
CA PHE A 38 9.74 0.71 -0.01
C PHE A 38 8.61 0.13 0.86
N ALA A 39 7.75 -0.71 0.27
CA ALA A 39 6.72 -1.42 1.03
C ALA A 39 7.31 -2.30 2.14
N ILE A 40 8.46 -2.96 1.89
CA ILE A 40 9.19 -3.75 2.90
C ILE A 40 9.74 -2.87 4.02
N GLU A 41 10.30 -1.70 3.71
CA GLU A 41 10.78 -0.76 4.73
C GLU A 41 9.63 -0.25 5.60
N LEU A 42 8.48 0.07 4.99
CA LEU A 42 7.28 0.50 5.69
C LEU A 42 6.68 -0.57 6.60
N LEU A 43 6.69 -1.86 6.22
CA LEU A 43 6.16 -2.93 7.08
C LEU A 43 6.76 -2.90 8.49
N LYS A 44 8.07 -2.66 8.61
CA LYS A 44 8.76 -2.59 9.91
C LYS A 44 8.28 -1.40 10.75
N LYS A 45 7.99 -0.28 10.12
CA LYS A 45 7.51 0.95 10.79
C LYS A 45 6.05 0.79 11.19
N LEU A 46 5.21 0.35 10.25
CA LEU A 46 3.79 0.09 10.49
C LEU A 46 3.56 -0.98 11.57
N LYS A 47 4.41 -2.02 11.65
CA LYS A 47 4.31 -3.01 12.74
C LYS A 47 4.40 -2.39 14.14
N LYS A 48 5.21 -1.32 14.31
CA LYS A 48 5.34 -0.59 15.59
C LYS A 48 4.10 0.23 15.93
N ASN A 49 3.24 0.49 14.95
CA ASN A 49 1.96 1.17 15.10
C ASN A 49 0.79 0.19 15.07
N ASP A 50 1.02 -1.07 15.47
CA ASP A 50 0.00 -2.12 15.57
C ASP A 50 -0.69 -2.50 14.25
N TYR A 51 -0.04 -2.26 13.11
CA TYR A 51 -0.45 -2.88 11.86
C TYR A 51 -0.10 -4.36 11.91
N THR A 52 -1.10 -5.20 11.72
CA THR A 52 -1.02 -6.66 11.88
C THR A 52 -1.43 -7.40 10.62
N HIS A 53 -2.06 -6.73 9.66
CA HIS A 53 -2.55 -7.33 8.42
C HIS A 53 -1.96 -6.63 7.20
N LEU A 54 -1.55 -7.41 6.21
CA LEU A 54 -1.11 -6.94 4.90
C LEU A 54 -2.11 -7.45 3.86
N ALA A 55 -2.95 -6.55 3.36
CA ALA A 55 -3.91 -6.82 2.31
C ALA A 55 -3.26 -6.60 0.93
N LEU A 56 -3.36 -7.59 0.04
CA LEU A 56 -2.68 -7.62 -1.24
C LEU A 56 -3.68 -7.75 -2.39
N GLU A 57 -3.59 -6.83 -3.36
CA GLU A 57 -4.37 -6.93 -4.61
C GLU A 57 -4.03 -8.18 -5.40
N ALA A 58 -2.78 -8.66 -5.28
CA ALA A 58 -2.28 -9.79 -6.06
C ALA A 58 -2.95 -11.14 -5.69
N LEU A 59 -3.86 -11.16 -4.72
CA LEU A 59 -4.52 -12.34 -4.20
C LEU A 59 -6.03 -12.14 -4.19
N PHE A 60 -6.74 -13.14 -4.72
CA PHE A 60 -8.16 -13.27 -4.45
C PHE A 60 -8.39 -13.72 -3.00
N PRO A 61 -9.58 -13.43 -2.42
CA PRO A 61 -10.00 -14.03 -1.17
C PRO A 61 -9.76 -15.55 -1.17
N ASN A 62 -9.26 -16.08 -0.05
CA ASN A 62 -8.90 -17.49 0.18
C ASN A 62 -7.57 -17.96 -0.45
N GLN A 63 -6.94 -17.20 -1.36
CA GLN A 63 -5.61 -17.58 -1.86
C GLN A 63 -4.50 -17.36 -0.83
N ASP A 64 -4.73 -16.47 0.12
CA ASP A 64 -3.83 -16.14 1.22
C ASP A 64 -3.70 -17.28 2.25
N GLN A 65 -4.70 -18.15 2.41
CA GLN A 65 -4.71 -19.22 3.43
C GLN A 65 -3.43 -20.08 3.36
N LYS A 66 -3.09 -20.59 2.16
CA LYS A 66 -1.89 -21.42 1.95
C LYS A 66 -0.60 -20.66 2.23
N ILE A 67 -0.58 -19.34 2.06
CA ILE A 67 0.58 -18.50 2.37
C ILE A 67 0.69 -18.33 3.87
N ASN A 68 -0.43 -18.11 4.57
CA ASN A 68 -0.48 -17.94 6.01
C ASN A 68 -0.09 -19.22 6.76
N GLU A 69 -0.61 -20.38 6.35
CA GLU A 69 -0.28 -21.69 6.93
C GLU A 69 1.20 -22.04 6.76
N ARG A 70 1.74 -21.80 5.56
CA ARG A 70 3.12 -22.15 5.21
C ARG A 70 4.16 -21.12 5.65
N GLY A 71 3.75 -19.86 5.83
CA GLY A 71 4.64 -18.75 6.16
C GLY A 71 5.42 -18.15 4.98
N TYR A 72 5.22 -18.62 3.74
CA TYR A 72 5.90 -18.06 2.56
C TYR A 72 5.13 -18.31 1.23
N PRO A 73 5.34 -17.44 0.21
CA PRO A 73 4.75 -17.60 -1.11
C PRO A 73 5.53 -18.60 -1.97
N THR A 74 4.86 -19.13 -2.99
CA THR A 74 5.45 -19.99 -4.04
C THR A 74 5.16 -19.40 -5.41
N PHE A 75 5.76 -19.95 -6.48
CA PHE A 75 5.45 -19.56 -7.85
C PHE A 75 3.96 -19.72 -8.21
N SER A 76 3.23 -20.60 -7.52
CA SER A 76 1.80 -20.82 -7.70
C SER A 76 0.90 -19.87 -6.91
N SER A 77 1.47 -19.02 -6.04
CA SER A 77 0.71 -18.18 -5.12
C SER A 77 -0.04 -17.03 -5.81
N GLY A 78 0.41 -16.56 -6.97
CA GLY A 78 -0.24 -15.47 -7.71
C GLY A 78 0.65 -14.96 -8.83
N TYR A 79 0.07 -14.27 -9.83
CA TYR A 79 0.80 -13.79 -11.00
C TYR A 79 1.90 -12.78 -10.63
N TYR A 80 1.53 -11.71 -9.93
CA TYR A 80 2.48 -10.69 -9.47
C TYR A 80 3.46 -11.21 -8.40
N ILE A 81 3.05 -12.22 -7.63
CA ILE A 81 3.86 -12.79 -6.54
C ILE A 81 5.09 -13.55 -7.05
N ARG A 82 5.11 -13.95 -8.34
CA ARG A 82 6.28 -14.57 -8.98
C ARG A 82 7.47 -13.62 -9.09
N GLU A 83 7.24 -12.31 -9.04
CA GLU A 83 8.30 -11.33 -9.01
C GLU A 83 9.08 -11.43 -7.68
N PRO A 84 10.43 -11.51 -7.71
CA PRO A 84 11.25 -11.75 -6.52
C PRO A 84 11.01 -10.79 -5.35
N ASN A 85 10.89 -9.48 -5.59
CA ASN A 85 10.65 -8.50 -4.53
C ASN A 85 9.24 -8.64 -3.95
N PHE A 86 8.24 -9.10 -4.70
CA PHE A 86 6.90 -9.40 -4.18
C PHE A 86 6.99 -10.61 -3.24
N GLY A 87 7.68 -11.65 -3.69
CA GLY A 87 7.96 -12.79 -2.83
C GLY A 87 8.69 -12.39 -1.55
N GLN A 88 9.64 -11.46 -1.64
CA GLN A 88 10.36 -10.91 -0.48
C GLN A 88 9.44 -10.10 0.43
N LEU A 89 8.55 -9.26 -0.12
CA LEU A 89 7.55 -8.49 0.62
C LEU A 89 6.71 -9.40 1.51
N ILE A 90 6.16 -10.47 0.95
CA ILE A 90 5.35 -11.43 1.71
C ILE A 90 6.19 -12.14 2.77
N ARG A 91 7.41 -12.61 2.45
CA ARG A 91 8.29 -13.26 3.45
C ARG A 91 8.61 -12.32 4.61
N LYS A 92 8.90 -11.05 4.33
CA LYS A 92 9.18 -10.05 5.37
C LYS A 92 7.94 -9.71 6.19
N ALA A 93 6.76 -9.65 5.58
CA ALA A 93 5.51 -9.52 6.31
C ALA A 93 5.30 -10.69 7.28
N LYS A 94 5.49 -11.94 6.82
CA LYS A 94 5.37 -13.13 7.68
C LYS A 94 6.41 -13.17 8.81
N GLU A 95 7.67 -12.82 8.53
CA GLU A 95 8.73 -12.68 9.54
C GLU A 95 8.35 -11.69 10.65
N LEU A 96 7.69 -10.57 10.28
CA LEU A 96 7.19 -9.56 11.21
C LEU A 96 5.85 -9.94 11.87
N GLY A 97 5.32 -11.14 11.59
CA GLY A 97 4.06 -11.62 12.15
C GLY A 97 2.83 -10.91 11.59
N PHE A 98 2.86 -10.48 10.33
CA PHE A 98 1.65 -10.05 9.62
C PHE A 98 0.81 -11.25 9.15
N VAL A 99 -0.49 -11.09 9.16
CA VAL A 99 -1.44 -11.94 8.44
C VAL A 99 -1.60 -11.39 7.02
N ILE A 100 -1.47 -12.24 6.01
CA ILE A 100 -1.68 -11.87 4.61
C ILE A 100 -3.16 -12.02 4.29
N ILE A 101 -3.74 -11.08 3.55
CA ILE A 101 -5.14 -11.18 3.11
C ILE A 101 -5.24 -10.81 1.63
N GLY A 102 -5.99 -11.60 0.84
CA GLY A 102 -6.34 -11.24 -0.52
C GLY A 102 -7.64 -10.45 -0.59
N TYR A 103 -7.67 -9.35 -1.34
CA TYR A 103 -8.87 -8.52 -1.48
C TYR A 103 -9.34 -8.34 -2.94
N GLU A 104 -8.72 -8.99 -3.91
CA GLU A 104 -9.12 -8.88 -5.31
C GLU A 104 -10.57 -9.31 -5.56
N ASN A 105 -11.25 -8.63 -6.47
CA ASN A 105 -12.61 -8.97 -6.88
C ASN A 105 -12.64 -10.21 -7.77
N GLN A 106 -13.38 -11.24 -7.35
CA GLN A 106 -13.64 -12.45 -8.14
C GLN A 106 -14.89 -12.33 -9.02
N ASN A 107 -15.81 -11.42 -8.71
CA ASN A 107 -17.10 -11.31 -9.38
C ASN A 107 -17.02 -10.37 -10.59
N ARG A 108 -17.06 -10.93 -11.80
CA ARG A 108 -16.95 -10.18 -13.06
C ARG A 108 -18.16 -9.29 -13.37
N GLU A 109 -19.29 -9.52 -12.72
CA GLU A 109 -20.52 -8.73 -12.90
C GLU A 109 -20.52 -7.43 -12.08
N ILE A 110 -19.61 -7.31 -11.11
CA ILE A 110 -19.47 -6.12 -10.27
C ILE A 110 -18.26 -5.32 -10.76
N ASN A 111 -18.38 -3.99 -10.74
CA ASN A 111 -17.24 -3.10 -10.95
C ASN A 111 -16.08 -3.50 -10.01
N ARG A 112 -14.90 -3.74 -10.58
CA ARG A 112 -13.73 -4.24 -9.84
C ARG A 112 -13.35 -3.36 -8.65
N GLU A 113 -13.37 -2.05 -8.80
CA GLU A 113 -13.04 -1.09 -7.73
C GLU A 113 -14.01 -1.20 -6.55
N LEU A 114 -15.31 -1.32 -6.86
CA LEU A 114 -16.35 -1.53 -5.85
C LEU A 114 -16.19 -2.89 -5.17
N GLY A 115 -15.96 -3.96 -5.93
CA GLY A 115 -15.77 -5.31 -5.38
C GLY A 115 -14.54 -5.40 -4.46
N GLN A 116 -13.43 -4.78 -4.84
CA GLN A 116 -12.24 -4.67 -3.98
C GLN A 116 -12.54 -3.90 -2.69
N ALA A 117 -13.27 -2.78 -2.78
CA ALA A 117 -13.67 -1.99 -1.62
C ALA A 117 -14.60 -2.77 -0.67
N GLN A 118 -15.55 -3.53 -1.20
CA GLN A 118 -16.43 -4.42 -0.44
C GLN A 118 -15.65 -5.53 0.27
N ASN A 119 -14.63 -6.11 -0.38
CA ASN A 119 -13.75 -7.07 0.26
C ASN A 119 -12.96 -6.45 1.41
N LEU A 120 -12.43 -5.23 1.24
CA LEU A 120 -11.75 -4.50 2.33
C LEU A 120 -12.70 -4.15 3.49
N GLN A 121 -13.95 -3.79 3.20
CA GLN A 121 -14.99 -3.59 4.22
C GLN A 121 -15.20 -4.88 5.03
N LYS A 122 -15.38 -6.01 4.36
CA LYS A 122 -15.55 -7.31 5.02
C LYS A 122 -14.37 -7.67 5.92
N ILE A 123 -13.13 -7.40 5.47
CA ILE A 123 -11.93 -7.62 6.27
C ILE A 123 -11.96 -6.76 7.56
N LEU A 124 -12.44 -5.53 7.50
CA LEU A 124 -12.59 -4.68 8.69
C LEU A 124 -13.68 -5.18 9.64
N GLU A 125 -14.77 -5.75 9.12
CA GLU A 125 -15.84 -6.36 9.91
C GLU A 125 -15.34 -7.62 10.64
N GLU A 126 -14.51 -8.43 9.98
CA GLU A 126 -13.85 -9.61 10.57
C GLU A 126 -12.75 -9.21 11.57
N HIS A 127 -12.13 -8.04 11.39
CA HIS A 127 -11.02 -7.54 12.21
C HIS A 127 -11.25 -6.10 12.71
N PRO A 128 -12.28 -5.86 13.55
CA PRO A 128 -12.75 -4.52 13.89
C PRO A 128 -11.77 -3.67 14.72
N ASN A 129 -10.75 -4.27 15.32
CA ASN A 129 -9.73 -3.59 16.14
C ASN A 129 -8.34 -3.58 15.50
N GLN A 130 -8.18 -4.18 14.31
CA GLN A 130 -6.87 -4.30 13.69
C GLN A 130 -6.62 -3.16 12.70
N LYS A 131 -5.34 -2.83 12.55
CA LYS A 131 -4.86 -1.92 11.51
C LYS A 131 -4.31 -2.70 10.32
N ILE A 132 -4.63 -2.21 9.13
CA ILE A 132 -4.43 -2.92 7.87
C ILE A 132 -3.55 -2.08 6.95
N PHE A 133 -2.48 -2.68 6.45
CA PHE A 133 -1.68 -2.13 5.38
C PHE A 133 -2.17 -2.72 4.05
N VAL A 134 -2.65 -1.88 3.14
CA VAL A 134 -3.15 -2.27 1.81
C VAL A 134 -2.09 -1.94 0.77
N TYR A 135 -1.73 -2.92 -0.05
CA TYR A 135 -0.80 -2.76 -1.15
C TYR A 135 -1.51 -3.00 -2.49
N ALA A 136 -1.57 -1.95 -3.31
CA ALA A 136 -2.40 -1.87 -4.50
C ALA A 136 -1.61 -1.47 -5.75
N GLY A 137 -2.17 -1.70 -6.93
CA GLY A 137 -1.68 -1.23 -8.22
C GLY A 137 -2.21 0.16 -8.55
N LEU A 138 -1.34 0.97 -9.16
CA LEU A 138 -1.70 2.20 -9.87
C LEU A 138 -2.67 3.09 -9.09
N ASP A 139 -3.83 3.38 -9.65
CA ASP A 139 -4.77 4.37 -9.17
C ASP A 139 -5.88 3.82 -8.27
N HIS A 140 -5.81 2.55 -7.85
CA HIS A 140 -6.79 1.97 -6.92
C HIS A 140 -6.92 2.76 -5.61
N ILE A 141 -5.84 3.43 -5.18
CA ILE A 141 -5.81 4.18 -3.93
C ILE A 141 -6.38 5.60 -4.02
N LEU A 142 -6.92 6.03 -5.18
CA LEU A 142 -7.48 7.37 -5.31
C LEU A 142 -8.80 7.50 -4.52
N GLU A 143 -8.84 8.44 -3.57
CA GLU A 143 -9.94 8.65 -2.62
C GLU A 143 -11.12 9.45 -3.18
N LYS A 144 -11.01 9.97 -4.39
CA LYS A 144 -12.04 10.77 -5.06
C LYS A 144 -12.18 10.31 -6.50
N GLU A 145 -13.38 10.48 -7.04
CA GLU A 145 -13.63 10.26 -8.45
C GLU A 145 -12.79 11.22 -9.30
N THR A 146 -12.10 10.65 -10.30
CA THR A 146 -11.32 11.40 -11.28
C THR A 146 -11.93 11.24 -12.66
N LYS A 147 -11.25 11.75 -13.70
CA LYS A 147 -11.68 11.55 -15.09
C LYS A 147 -11.68 10.08 -15.51
N SER A 148 -10.89 9.25 -14.82
CA SER A 148 -10.82 7.81 -15.04
C SER A 148 -11.90 7.05 -14.28
N GLY A 149 -12.79 7.77 -13.59
CA GLY A 149 -13.85 7.24 -12.76
C GLY A 149 -13.45 7.10 -11.29
N LYS A 150 -14.32 6.44 -10.55
CA LYS A 150 -14.17 6.22 -9.12
C LYS A 150 -13.37 4.96 -8.82
N ARG A 151 -12.43 5.08 -7.89
CA ARG A 151 -11.45 4.03 -7.54
C ARG A 151 -11.75 3.39 -6.20
N MET A 152 -11.07 2.29 -5.91
CA MET A 152 -11.29 1.43 -4.74
C MET A 152 -11.27 2.24 -3.44
N ALA A 153 -10.29 3.13 -3.23
CA ALA A 153 -10.23 3.94 -2.00
C ALA A 153 -11.42 4.90 -1.85
N ALA A 154 -11.92 5.48 -2.94
CA ALA A 154 -13.12 6.32 -2.92
C ALA A 154 -14.36 5.51 -2.52
N TYR A 155 -14.57 4.32 -3.11
CA TYR A 155 -15.65 3.42 -2.69
C TYR A 155 -15.49 2.96 -1.24
N PHE A 156 -14.27 2.59 -0.84
CA PHE A 156 -13.97 2.14 0.52
C PHE A 156 -14.35 3.19 1.57
N LYS A 157 -13.98 4.44 1.34
CA LYS A 157 -14.28 5.56 2.22
C LYS A 157 -15.79 5.78 2.39
N GLU A 158 -16.56 5.65 1.31
CA GLU A 158 -18.01 5.76 1.35
C GLU A 158 -18.69 4.58 2.06
N LEU A 159 -18.23 3.35 1.81
CA LEU A 159 -18.80 2.15 2.41
C LEU A 159 -18.53 2.05 3.91
N THR A 160 -17.36 2.50 4.35
CA THR A 160 -16.88 2.26 5.72
C THR A 160 -16.87 3.50 6.60
N GLY A 161 -16.91 4.70 6.01
CA GLY A 161 -16.68 5.96 6.71
C GLY A 161 -15.24 6.16 7.20
N ILE A 162 -14.33 5.22 6.93
CA ILE A 162 -12.92 5.31 7.35
C ILE A 162 -12.13 6.11 6.33
N ASN A 163 -11.35 7.09 6.82
CA ASN A 163 -10.38 7.81 6.02
C ASN A 163 -9.03 7.07 6.02
N PRO A 164 -8.63 6.40 4.93
CA PRO A 164 -7.29 5.80 4.84
C PRO A 164 -6.20 6.88 4.74
N LEU A 165 -4.97 6.54 5.10
CA LEU A 165 -3.78 7.29 4.69
C LEU A 165 -3.34 6.77 3.32
N THR A 166 -3.39 7.60 2.27
CA THR A 166 -3.09 7.17 0.90
C THR A 166 -1.76 7.75 0.38
N ILE A 167 -0.89 6.88 -0.11
CA ILE A 167 0.47 7.23 -0.52
C ILE A 167 0.73 6.70 -1.93
N ASN A 168 0.96 7.62 -2.87
CA ASN A 168 1.21 7.32 -4.27
C ASN A 168 2.70 7.38 -4.60
N GLN A 169 3.31 6.23 -4.88
CA GLN A 169 4.68 6.12 -5.41
C GLN A 169 4.73 5.78 -6.91
N ALA A 170 3.57 5.61 -7.57
CA ALA A 170 3.50 5.16 -8.96
C ALA A 170 3.57 6.31 -9.99
N ASP A 171 3.07 7.49 -9.65
CA ASP A 171 2.85 8.57 -10.62
C ASP A 171 3.96 9.63 -10.66
N MET A 172 4.81 9.69 -9.63
CA MET A 172 5.90 10.67 -9.53
C MET A 172 7.25 9.98 -9.61
N VAL A 173 7.95 10.23 -10.72
CA VAL A 173 9.34 9.82 -10.94
C VAL A 173 10.22 11.05 -11.13
N GLY A 174 11.44 11.00 -10.60
CA GLY A 174 12.39 12.10 -10.75
C GLY A 174 13.68 11.86 -10.00
N THR A 175 14.77 12.45 -10.50
CA THR A 175 16.05 12.44 -9.80
C THR A 175 16.01 13.44 -8.66
N THR A 176 16.32 12.99 -7.46
CA THR A 176 16.35 13.80 -6.25
C THR A 176 17.63 13.52 -5.46
N HIS A 177 17.93 14.39 -4.48
CA HIS A 177 19.13 14.20 -3.65
C HIS A 177 19.00 13.02 -2.68
N ASN A 178 17.80 12.83 -2.12
CA ASN A 178 17.48 11.72 -1.23
C ASN A 178 16.86 10.56 -1.99
N GLU A 179 17.10 9.33 -1.55
CA GLU A 179 16.50 8.12 -2.16
C GLU A 179 14.97 8.10 -2.06
N LEU A 180 14.42 8.63 -0.98
CA LEU A 180 12.98 8.78 -0.78
C LEU A 180 12.65 10.23 -0.50
N ASN A 181 11.56 10.72 -1.09
CA ASN A 181 11.04 12.06 -0.83
C ASN A 181 9.53 12.00 -0.70
N LEU A 182 9.02 12.35 0.48
CA LEU A 182 7.59 12.45 0.74
C LEU A 182 7.10 13.86 0.34
N ILE A 183 6.05 13.91 -0.47
CA ILE A 183 5.53 15.16 -1.01
C ILE A 183 4.04 15.22 -0.67
N PRO A 184 3.62 16.12 0.23
CA PRO A 184 2.20 16.31 0.51
C PRO A 184 1.45 16.77 -0.75
N GLN A 185 0.22 16.29 -0.93
CA GLN A 185 -0.62 16.60 -2.10
C GLN A 185 -0.78 18.11 -2.37
N ASN A 186 -0.80 18.93 -1.32
CA ASN A 186 -0.96 20.38 -1.45
C ASN A 186 0.23 21.09 -2.13
N VAL A 187 1.41 20.46 -2.18
CA VAL A 187 2.62 21.00 -2.85
C VAL A 187 2.53 20.86 -4.36
N VAL A 188 1.85 19.83 -4.86
CA VAL A 188 1.76 19.50 -6.29
C VAL A 188 0.49 20.02 -6.96
N LYS A 189 -0.20 21.00 -6.35
CA LYS A 189 -1.45 21.59 -6.88
C LYS A 189 -1.32 22.09 -8.33
N SER A 190 -0.17 22.64 -8.70
CA SER A 190 0.08 23.17 -10.05
C SER A 190 0.31 22.09 -11.11
N PHE A 191 0.46 20.82 -10.73
CA PHE A 191 0.86 19.74 -11.64
C PHE A 191 -0.37 19.24 -12.40
N LYS A 192 -0.58 19.73 -13.63
CA LYS A 192 -1.84 19.52 -14.38
C LYS A 192 -2.15 18.05 -14.72
N LYS A 193 -1.12 17.21 -14.89
CA LYS A 193 -1.26 15.82 -15.33
C LYS A 193 -1.29 14.80 -14.18
N LEU A 194 -1.18 15.26 -12.94
CA LEU A 194 -1.16 14.39 -11.76
C LEU A 194 -2.55 14.29 -11.16
N ASP A 195 -3.05 13.07 -10.96
CA ASP A 195 -4.25 12.82 -10.15
C ASP A 195 -3.92 13.00 -8.68
N LYS A 196 -4.54 14.00 -8.06
CA LYS A 196 -4.21 14.44 -6.71
C LYS A 196 -5.15 13.82 -5.68
N ALA A 197 -5.87 12.77 -6.00
CA ALA A 197 -6.85 12.19 -5.09
C ALA A 197 -6.20 11.27 -4.03
N VAL A 198 -5.05 11.66 -3.49
CA VAL A 198 -4.31 10.99 -2.43
C VAL A 198 -3.75 12.01 -1.44
N ASP A 199 -3.31 11.58 -0.26
CA ASP A 199 -2.71 12.45 0.75
C ASP A 199 -1.27 12.83 0.41
N PHE A 200 -0.48 11.85 -0.04
CA PHE A 200 0.95 12.02 -0.28
C PHE A 200 1.42 11.35 -1.56
N PHE A 201 2.50 11.89 -2.12
CA PHE A 201 3.30 11.27 -3.16
C PHE A 201 4.67 10.90 -2.63
N VAL A 202 5.27 9.85 -3.17
CA VAL A 202 6.66 9.48 -2.88
C VAL A 202 7.43 9.40 -4.19
N ILE A 203 8.51 10.18 -4.29
CA ILE A 203 9.54 9.91 -5.30
C ILE A 203 10.44 8.82 -4.72
N ASN A 204 10.35 7.62 -5.30
CA ASN A 204 11.06 6.43 -4.84
C ASN A 204 12.25 6.09 -5.76
N ASN A 205 13.46 6.39 -5.29
CA ASN A 205 14.72 6.10 -5.95
C ASN A 205 15.51 4.99 -5.22
N LEU A 206 14.86 4.19 -4.37
CA LEU A 206 15.51 3.05 -3.71
C LEU A 206 16.07 2.08 -4.74
N LYS A 207 17.31 1.66 -4.50
CA LYS A 207 17.99 0.66 -5.30
C LYS A 207 18.04 -0.65 -4.54
N SER A 208 17.86 -1.75 -5.26
CA SER A 208 18.13 -3.05 -4.66
C SER A 208 19.63 -3.18 -4.40
N SER A 209 19.99 -3.54 -3.17
CA SER A 209 21.36 -3.91 -2.80
C SER A 209 21.55 -5.41 -3.10
N PHE A 210 21.72 -5.76 -4.37
CA PHE A 210 22.21 -7.08 -4.77
C PHE A 210 23.68 -6.98 -5.14
#